data_AF-A0A937C9M2-F1
#
_entry.id   AF-A0A937C9M2-F1
#
_cell.length_a   1.000
_cell.length_b   1.000
_cell.length_c   1.000
_cell.angle_alpha   90.00
_cell.angle_beta   90.00
_cell.angle_gamma   90.00
#
_symmetry.space_group_name_H-M   'P 1'
#
loop_
_entity.id
_entity.type
_entity.pdbx_description
1 polymer ?
#
loop_
_entity_poly.entity_id
_entity_poly.type
_entity_poly.pdbx_seq_one_letter_code
_entity_poly.pdbx_strand_id
1 'polypeptide(L)'
;MQKIKILLLVLLITSQSSIAQELKANITVVSNQVGNNVNQNVFRTLQTALNNFINTRKWTQDNYAPNERIECNFLLNLQSTGDLNVYNASLTVQAARPVFNTSYLSPIINFKDDNIIFKYMEFQVMEFNENRVSGSDALVSNLTAVIAYYVNMILAFDYDSYSLRGGDLYFQKAQNIVNNAPDGRGIAGWKAFDGQRNRYWLVENMLNSRYTIMHDVYYNYYRLCMDKLYEDENAARAEMMNVLNLLNNFITDNPNKMITQFFFQGKSTELVKIFSKAPQQDKARASEMLQRLDITNAAKYKDELK
;
A
#
# COMPACT_ATOMS: atom_id res chain seq x y z
N MET A 1 -47.43 -16.55 -24.21
CA MET A 1 -46.39 -17.05 -23.28
C MET A 1 -44.98 -17.12 -23.90
N GLN A 2 -44.79 -17.49 -25.18
CA GLN A 2 -43.44 -17.52 -25.82
C GLN A 2 -42.72 -16.15 -25.86
N LYS A 3 -43.44 -15.04 -26.11
CA LYS A 3 -42.85 -13.69 -26.14
C LYS A 3 -42.30 -13.24 -24.76
N ILE A 4 -42.91 -13.67 -23.66
CA ILE A 4 -42.44 -13.38 -22.29
C ILE A 4 -41.18 -14.21 -21.96
N LYS A 5 -41.11 -15.47 -22.44
CA LYS A 5 -39.92 -16.30 -22.28
C LYS A 5 -38.72 -15.78 -23.07
N ILE A 6 -38.93 -15.20 -24.26
CA ILE A 6 -37.87 -14.55 -25.05
C ILE A 6 -37.39 -13.27 -24.36
N LEU A 7 -38.29 -12.46 -23.78
CA LEU A 7 -37.91 -11.25 -23.04
C LEU A 7 -37.08 -11.58 -21.79
N LEU A 8 -37.43 -12.64 -21.05
CA LEU A 8 -36.67 -13.13 -19.89
C LEU A 8 -35.29 -13.71 -20.28
N LEU A 9 -35.19 -14.37 -21.44
CA LEU A 9 -33.93 -14.91 -21.95
C LEU A 9 -32.97 -13.79 -22.41
N VAL A 10 -33.50 -12.73 -23.01
CA VAL A 10 -32.71 -11.55 -23.42
C VAL A 10 -32.23 -10.76 -22.19
N LEU A 11 -33.04 -10.67 -21.13
CA LEU A 11 -32.64 -10.01 -19.87
C LEU A 11 -31.52 -10.76 -19.13
N LEU A 12 -31.46 -12.09 -19.24
CA LEU A 12 -30.40 -12.93 -18.66
C LEU A 12 -29.07 -12.91 -19.44
N ILE A 13 -29.09 -12.49 -20.71
CA ILE A 13 -27.88 -12.37 -21.55
C ILE A 13 -27.24 -10.98 -21.38
N THR A 14 -27.97 -9.99 -20.85
CA THR A 14 -27.47 -8.64 -20.56
C THR A 14 -26.91 -8.45 -19.16
N SER A 15 -26.92 -9.47 -18.28
CA SER A 15 -26.10 -9.47 -17.07
C SER A 15 -24.64 -9.73 -17.43
N GLN A 16 -24.04 -8.80 -18.18
CA GLN A 16 -22.60 -8.72 -18.26
C GLN A 16 -22.11 -8.40 -16.85
N SER A 17 -21.43 -9.36 -16.24
CA SER A 17 -20.65 -9.15 -15.03
C SER A 17 -19.76 -7.94 -15.28
N SER A 18 -20.08 -6.81 -14.65
CA SER A 18 -19.17 -5.68 -14.62
C SER A 18 -17.91 -6.20 -13.97
N ILE A 19 -16.80 -6.17 -14.72
CA ILE A 19 -15.47 -6.39 -14.15
C ILE A 19 -15.19 -5.14 -13.32
N ALA A 20 -15.72 -5.14 -12.11
CA ALA A 20 -15.34 -4.20 -11.10
C ALA A 20 -13.89 -4.49 -10.71
N GLN A 21 -12.99 -3.65 -11.20
CA GLN A 21 -11.60 -3.66 -10.77
C GLN A 21 -11.53 -2.95 -9.43
N GLU A 22 -10.83 -3.53 -8.47
CA GLU A 22 -10.76 -3.04 -7.10
C GLU A 22 -9.84 -1.82 -6.98
N LEU A 23 -8.83 -1.79 -7.85
CA LEU A 23 -7.81 -0.77 -7.88
C LEU A 23 -8.00 0.13 -9.09
N LYS A 24 -7.71 1.40 -8.90
CA LYS A 24 -7.43 2.36 -9.95
C LYS A 24 -5.95 2.70 -9.84
N ALA A 25 -5.11 1.81 -10.38
CA ALA A 25 -3.66 1.91 -10.27
C ALA A 25 -3.08 2.73 -11.43
N ASN A 26 -2.18 3.66 -11.10
CA ASN A 26 -1.37 4.37 -12.06
C ASN A 26 0.12 4.09 -11.81
N ILE A 27 0.76 3.46 -12.79
CA ILE A 27 2.19 3.13 -12.72
C ILE A 27 2.94 4.04 -13.68
N THR A 28 3.93 4.74 -13.16
CA THR A 28 4.84 5.59 -13.94
C THR A 28 6.24 5.01 -13.88
N VAL A 29 6.87 4.84 -15.04
CA VAL A 29 8.25 4.34 -15.15
C VAL A 29 9.16 5.50 -15.54
N VAL A 30 10.16 5.78 -14.70
CA VAL A 30 11.16 6.81 -14.94
C VAL A 30 12.51 6.15 -15.22
N SER A 31 13.05 6.39 -16.41
CA SER A 31 14.29 5.77 -16.90
C SER A 31 15.46 6.76 -17.08
N ASN A 32 15.38 7.94 -16.48
CA ASN A 32 16.39 9.01 -16.66
C ASN A 32 17.81 8.61 -16.23
N GLN A 33 17.96 7.60 -15.38
CA GLN A 33 19.26 7.08 -14.91
C GLN A 33 19.70 5.82 -15.68
N VAL A 34 18.98 5.42 -16.72
CA VAL A 34 19.41 4.38 -17.67
C VAL A 34 20.10 5.05 -18.85
N GLY A 35 21.26 4.52 -19.26
CA GLY A 35 22.04 5.08 -20.37
C GLY A 35 21.28 5.10 -21.70
N ASN A 36 21.66 6.03 -22.58
CA ASN A 36 21.07 6.18 -23.92
C ASN A 36 21.38 5.02 -24.89
N ASN A 37 22.18 4.04 -24.45
CA ASN A 37 22.50 2.83 -25.20
C ASN A 37 21.36 1.79 -25.20
N VAL A 38 20.31 2.00 -24.41
CA VAL A 38 19.09 1.17 -24.38
C VAL A 38 17.95 1.89 -25.10
N ASN A 39 17.19 1.15 -25.92
CA ASN A 39 16.00 1.71 -26.59
C ASN A 39 14.93 2.08 -25.55
N GLN A 40 14.68 3.38 -25.39
CA GLN A 40 13.74 3.91 -24.39
C GLN A 40 12.28 3.45 -24.61
N ASN A 41 11.91 2.97 -25.80
CA ASN A 41 10.59 2.39 -26.03
C ASN A 41 10.31 1.17 -25.14
N VAL A 42 11.35 0.43 -24.74
CA VAL A 42 11.21 -0.71 -23.81
C VAL A 42 10.53 -0.28 -22.51
N PHE A 43 10.84 0.91 -21.98
CA PHE A 43 10.25 1.39 -20.73
C PHE A 43 8.82 1.88 -20.89
N ARG A 44 8.44 2.36 -22.09
CA ARG A 44 7.03 2.65 -22.41
C ARG A 44 6.20 1.38 -22.44
N THR A 45 6.72 0.31 -23.05
CA THR A 45 6.03 -0.99 -23.04
C THR A 45 5.95 -1.57 -21.64
N LEU A 46 7.01 -1.44 -20.83
CA LEU A 46 7.03 -1.86 -19.42
C LEU A 46 5.93 -1.15 -18.64
N GLN A 47 5.82 0.17 -18.77
CA GLN A 47 4.78 0.95 -18.09
C GLN A 47 3.38 0.47 -18.47
N THR A 48 3.11 0.30 -19.76
CA THR A 48 1.81 -0.21 -20.24
C THR A 48 1.55 -1.62 -19.73
N ALA A 49 2.54 -2.51 -19.77
CA ALA A 49 2.43 -3.89 -19.31
C ALA A 49 2.12 -3.97 -17.81
N LEU A 50 2.79 -3.15 -16.99
CA LEU A 50 2.53 -3.09 -15.54
C LEU A 50 1.15 -2.50 -15.25
N ASN A 51 0.74 -1.42 -15.92
CA ASN A 51 -0.59 -0.84 -15.74
C ASN A 51 -1.68 -1.85 -16.11
N ASN A 52 -1.50 -2.59 -17.20
CA ASN A 52 -2.43 -3.65 -17.58
C ASN A 52 -2.41 -4.77 -16.54
N PHE A 53 -1.23 -5.21 -16.08
CA PHE A 53 -1.08 -6.29 -15.11
C PHE A 53 -1.88 -6.04 -13.81
N ILE A 54 -1.85 -4.82 -13.27
CA ILE A 54 -2.64 -4.49 -12.08
C ILE A 54 -4.11 -4.32 -12.42
N ASN A 55 -4.44 -3.50 -13.42
CA ASN A 55 -5.80 -3.06 -13.63
C ASN A 55 -6.68 -4.09 -14.36
N THR A 56 -6.14 -5.07 -15.09
CA THR A 56 -6.97 -6.08 -15.79
C THR A 56 -7.14 -7.38 -15.00
N ARG A 57 -6.41 -7.52 -13.88
CA ARG A 57 -6.47 -8.68 -13.01
C ARG A 57 -7.48 -8.46 -11.87
N LYS A 58 -8.24 -9.50 -11.54
CA LYS A 58 -9.08 -9.54 -10.33
C LYS A 58 -8.23 -9.96 -9.13
N TRP A 59 -8.20 -9.15 -8.06
CA TRP A 59 -7.35 -9.39 -6.88
C TRP A 59 -8.14 -9.89 -5.67
N THR A 60 -9.44 -9.58 -5.63
CA THR A 60 -10.40 -9.91 -4.58
C THR A 60 -11.56 -10.71 -5.15
N GLN A 61 -12.52 -11.12 -4.31
CA GLN A 61 -13.81 -11.62 -4.80
C GLN A 61 -14.91 -10.57 -4.76
N ASP A 62 -14.66 -9.44 -4.12
CA ASP A 62 -15.61 -8.38 -3.89
C ASP A 62 -15.86 -7.55 -5.16
N ASN A 63 -17.04 -6.95 -5.23
CA ASN A 63 -17.44 -6.13 -6.37
C ASN A 63 -17.36 -4.66 -5.97
N TYR A 64 -16.51 -3.91 -6.66
CA TYR A 64 -16.29 -2.49 -6.45
C TYR A 64 -17.06 -1.61 -7.43
N ALA A 65 -17.82 -0.65 -6.92
CA ALA A 65 -18.30 0.44 -7.76
C ALA A 65 -17.12 1.30 -8.26
N PRO A 66 -17.22 2.00 -9.41
CA PRO A 66 -16.13 2.83 -9.92
C PRO A 66 -15.61 3.89 -8.92
N ASN A 67 -16.47 4.38 -8.03
CA ASN A 67 -16.15 5.35 -6.97
C ASN A 67 -15.60 4.70 -5.68
N GLU A 68 -15.66 3.37 -5.55
CA GLU A 68 -15.11 2.62 -4.41
C GLU A 68 -13.69 2.12 -4.71
N ARG A 69 -13.24 2.24 -5.97
CA ARG A 69 -11.91 1.78 -6.37
C ARG A 69 -10.83 2.50 -5.60
N ILE A 70 -9.87 1.73 -5.09
CA ILE A 70 -8.74 2.24 -4.33
C ILE A 70 -7.77 2.92 -5.30
N GLU A 71 -7.59 4.23 -5.13
CA GLU A 71 -6.64 5.00 -5.94
C GLU A 71 -5.21 4.77 -5.43
N CYS A 72 -4.35 4.26 -6.31
CA CYS A 72 -2.96 3.99 -5.96
C CYS A 72 -1.99 4.37 -7.08
N ASN A 73 -0.82 4.83 -6.68
CA ASN A 73 0.25 5.26 -7.58
C ASN A 73 1.52 4.46 -7.29
N PHE A 74 2.19 4.04 -8.35
CA PHE A 74 3.47 3.35 -8.32
C PHE A 74 4.46 4.13 -9.18
N LEU A 75 5.55 4.60 -8.58
CA LEU A 75 6.64 5.26 -9.30
C LEU A 75 7.85 4.35 -9.31
N LEU A 76 8.16 3.77 -10.46
CA LEU A 76 9.30 2.89 -10.66
C LEU A 76 10.46 3.68 -11.29
N ASN A 77 11.48 3.98 -10.50
CA ASN A 77 12.69 4.67 -10.98
C ASN A 77 13.77 3.65 -11.32
N LEU A 78 14.19 3.62 -12.59
CA LEU A 78 15.12 2.64 -13.13
C LEU A 78 16.56 3.15 -13.14
N GLN A 79 17.49 2.22 -12.88
CA GLN A 79 18.93 2.39 -12.92
C GLN A 79 19.55 1.24 -13.74
N SER A 80 20.59 1.56 -14.51
CA SER A 80 21.33 0.54 -15.26
C SER A 80 22.14 -0.36 -14.33
N THR A 81 22.20 -1.66 -14.66
CA THR A 81 23.10 -2.63 -14.01
C THR A 81 24.37 -2.89 -14.83
N GLY A 82 24.38 -2.49 -16.11
CA GLY A 82 25.39 -2.89 -17.09
C GLY A 82 25.10 -4.24 -17.76
N ASP A 83 24.24 -5.08 -17.18
CA ASP A 83 23.80 -6.35 -17.76
C ASP A 83 22.67 -6.12 -18.78
N LEU A 84 22.63 -6.95 -19.82
CA LEU A 84 21.63 -6.84 -20.89
C LEU A 84 20.21 -7.09 -20.36
N ASN A 85 19.33 -6.11 -20.53
CA ASN A 85 17.91 -6.15 -20.15
C ASN A 85 17.65 -6.33 -18.64
N VAL A 86 18.66 -6.11 -17.79
CA VAL A 86 18.53 -6.17 -16.33
C VAL A 86 18.65 -4.77 -15.74
N TYR A 87 17.71 -4.43 -14.86
CA TYR A 87 17.59 -3.09 -14.29
C TYR A 87 17.49 -3.18 -12.77
N ASN A 88 18.20 -2.28 -12.10
CA ASN A 88 17.92 -1.96 -10.70
C ASN A 88 16.81 -0.93 -10.68
N ALA A 89 16.00 -0.93 -9.62
CA ALA A 89 14.96 0.05 -9.45
C ALA A 89 14.64 0.34 -8.00
N SER A 90 14.12 1.54 -7.79
CA SER A 90 13.35 1.87 -6.59
C SER A 90 11.88 2.05 -6.95
N LEU A 91 10.99 1.59 -6.09
CA LEU A 91 9.54 1.69 -6.25
C LEU A 91 8.97 2.52 -5.10
N THR A 92 8.37 3.66 -5.43
CA THR A 92 7.52 4.37 -4.48
C THR A 92 6.08 3.91 -4.67
N VAL A 93 5.45 3.46 -3.58
CA VAL A 93 4.06 2.99 -3.54
C VAL A 93 3.24 3.97 -2.71
N GLN A 94 2.15 4.45 -3.29
CA GLN A 94 1.23 5.37 -2.64
C GLN A 94 -0.20 4.87 -2.80
N ALA A 95 -0.96 4.88 -1.71
CA ALA A 95 -2.38 4.59 -1.72
C ALA A 95 -3.09 5.45 -0.69
N ALA A 96 -4.31 5.85 -0.99
CA ALA A 96 -5.13 6.68 -0.13
C ALA A 96 -6.60 6.27 -0.22
N ARG A 97 -7.36 6.55 0.83
CA ARG A 97 -8.80 6.32 0.88
C ARG A 97 -9.57 7.60 1.16
N PRO A 98 -10.82 7.72 0.71
CA PRO A 98 -11.68 8.83 1.09
C PRO A 98 -12.01 8.79 2.58
N VAL A 99 -12.03 9.98 3.19
CA VAL A 99 -12.59 10.20 4.52
C VAL A 99 -14.09 10.39 4.40
N PHE A 100 -14.86 9.71 5.25
CA PHE A 100 -16.32 9.68 5.19
C PHE A 100 -16.94 11.08 5.08
N ASN A 101 -17.87 11.22 4.13
CA ASN A 101 -18.59 12.46 3.84
C ASN A 101 -17.73 13.67 3.45
N THR A 102 -16.51 13.43 2.94
CA THR A 102 -15.62 14.48 2.42
C THR A 102 -15.02 14.09 1.07
N SER A 103 -14.42 15.05 0.38
CA SER A 103 -13.58 14.79 -0.80
C SER A 103 -12.09 14.57 -0.45
N TYR A 104 -11.75 14.54 0.83
CA TYR A 104 -10.38 14.41 1.27
C TYR A 104 -9.91 12.95 1.21
N LEU A 105 -8.73 12.73 0.61
CA LEU A 105 -8.07 11.44 0.55
C LEU A 105 -7.00 11.37 1.64
N SER A 106 -7.19 10.48 2.61
CA SER A 106 -6.23 10.21 3.67
C SER A 106 -5.22 9.16 3.20
N PRO A 107 -3.90 9.41 3.30
CA PRO A 107 -2.88 8.45 2.87
C PRO A 107 -2.89 7.20 3.76
N ILE A 108 -2.90 6.03 3.13
CA ILE A 108 -2.77 4.71 3.77
C ILE A 108 -1.34 4.18 3.66
N ILE A 109 -0.76 4.31 2.47
CA ILE A 109 0.60 3.89 2.18
C ILE A 109 1.32 5.05 1.51
N ASN A 110 2.56 5.30 1.93
CA ASN A 110 3.48 6.20 1.24
C ASN A 110 4.92 5.71 1.45
N PHE A 111 5.25 4.58 0.83
CA PHE A 111 6.47 3.82 1.11
C PHE A 111 7.40 3.75 -0.11
N LYS A 112 8.71 3.75 0.14
CA LYS A 112 9.73 3.57 -0.90
C LYS A 112 10.51 2.28 -0.65
N ASP A 113 10.50 1.40 -1.64
CA ASP A 113 11.33 0.20 -1.71
C ASP A 113 12.51 0.46 -2.63
N ASP A 114 13.73 0.45 -2.10
CA ASP A 114 14.95 0.72 -2.86
C ASP A 114 15.60 -0.55 -3.43
N ASN A 115 15.09 -1.75 -3.11
CA ASN A 115 15.77 -3.01 -3.39
C ASN A 115 14.99 -3.87 -4.39
N ILE A 116 14.97 -3.43 -5.64
CA ILE A 116 14.36 -4.17 -6.74
C ILE A 116 15.39 -4.36 -7.85
N ILE A 117 15.58 -5.60 -8.27
CA ILE A 117 16.27 -5.96 -9.50
C ILE A 117 15.35 -6.82 -10.34
N PHE A 118 15.30 -6.58 -11.63
CA PHE A 118 14.47 -7.38 -12.52
C PHE A 118 15.00 -7.39 -13.95
N LYS A 119 14.49 -8.33 -14.72
CA LYS A 119 14.75 -8.46 -16.15
C LYS A 119 13.50 -8.16 -16.94
N TYR A 120 13.61 -7.32 -17.95
CA TYR A 120 12.50 -7.01 -18.84
C TYR A 120 12.97 -6.77 -20.27
N MET A 121 12.28 -7.42 -21.20
CA MET A 121 12.44 -7.25 -22.65
C MET A 121 11.16 -6.69 -23.25
N GLU A 122 11.27 -6.01 -24.39
CA GLU A 122 10.10 -5.45 -25.06
C GLU A 122 9.07 -6.54 -25.36
N PHE A 123 7.79 -6.24 -25.10
CA PHE A 123 6.65 -7.15 -25.26
C PHE A 123 6.67 -8.40 -24.36
N GLN A 124 7.53 -8.46 -23.35
CA GLN A 124 7.48 -9.53 -22.36
C GLN A 124 6.15 -9.50 -21.61
N VAL A 125 5.43 -10.64 -21.63
CA VAL A 125 4.16 -10.79 -20.94
C VAL A 125 4.40 -10.82 -19.42
N MET A 126 3.60 -10.05 -18.68
CA MET A 126 3.63 -10.03 -17.22
C MET A 126 2.75 -11.14 -16.67
N GLU A 127 3.36 -12.27 -16.33
CA GLU A 127 2.67 -13.40 -15.71
C GLU A 127 2.94 -13.45 -14.20
N PHE A 128 1.89 -13.73 -13.44
CA PHE A 128 1.97 -13.99 -12.01
C PHE A 128 0.96 -15.05 -11.61
N ASN A 129 1.45 -16.08 -10.92
CA ASN A 129 0.63 -17.15 -10.37
C ASN A 129 0.87 -17.23 -8.87
N GLU A 130 -0.18 -17.05 -8.08
CA GLU A 130 -0.12 -17.08 -6.61
C GLU A 130 0.39 -18.45 -6.09
N ASN A 131 0.16 -19.53 -6.83
CA ASN A 131 0.64 -20.87 -6.49
C ASN A 131 2.07 -21.15 -6.98
N ARG A 132 2.62 -20.28 -7.85
CA ARG A 132 3.96 -20.44 -8.44
C ARG A 132 4.61 -19.07 -8.69
N VAL A 133 4.91 -18.38 -7.60
CA VAL A 133 5.44 -16.99 -7.61
C VAL A 133 6.81 -16.89 -8.31
N SER A 134 7.72 -17.83 -8.05
CA SER A 134 9.10 -17.79 -8.60
C SER A 134 9.19 -17.99 -10.13
N GLY A 135 8.13 -18.47 -10.78
CA GLY A 135 8.09 -18.72 -12.23
C GLY A 135 9.24 -19.61 -12.75
N SER A 136 9.75 -19.27 -13.94
CA SER A 136 10.86 -20.00 -14.60
C SER A 136 12.14 -19.17 -14.70
N ASP A 137 12.05 -17.84 -14.80
CA ASP A 137 13.18 -16.91 -14.77
C ASP A 137 13.01 -16.01 -13.53
N ALA A 138 13.92 -16.15 -12.57
CA ALA A 138 13.84 -15.49 -11.27
C ALA A 138 13.78 -13.96 -11.39
N LEU A 139 14.54 -13.34 -12.30
CA LEU A 139 14.57 -11.88 -12.46
C LEU A 139 13.32 -11.35 -13.16
N VAL A 140 12.72 -12.15 -14.05
CA VAL A 140 11.43 -11.81 -14.67
C VAL A 140 10.32 -11.88 -13.63
N SER A 141 10.26 -12.99 -12.88
CA SER A 141 9.23 -13.22 -11.87
C SER A 141 9.35 -12.29 -10.66
N ASN A 142 10.55 -11.76 -10.37
CA ASN A 142 10.72 -10.85 -9.25
C ASN A 142 9.92 -9.55 -9.43
N LEU A 143 9.86 -8.99 -10.65
CA LEU A 143 9.08 -7.78 -10.90
C LEU A 143 7.59 -8.00 -10.62
N THR A 144 7.01 -9.07 -11.16
CA THR A 144 5.58 -9.36 -10.97
C THR A 144 5.27 -9.74 -9.53
N ALA A 145 6.19 -10.42 -8.82
CA ALA A 145 6.08 -10.70 -7.39
C ALA A 145 6.11 -9.43 -6.53
N VAL A 146 7.01 -8.47 -6.80
CA VAL A 146 7.06 -7.18 -6.09
C VAL A 146 5.76 -6.41 -6.26
N ILE A 147 5.25 -6.30 -7.50
CA ILE A 147 4.01 -5.57 -7.76
C ILE A 147 2.81 -6.27 -7.12
N ALA A 148 2.70 -7.59 -7.23
CA ALA A 148 1.63 -8.35 -6.60
C ALA A 148 1.67 -8.27 -5.06
N TYR A 149 2.88 -8.25 -4.47
CA TYR A 149 3.06 -8.04 -3.04
C TYR A 149 2.47 -6.69 -2.61
N TYR A 150 2.85 -5.59 -3.27
CA TYR A 150 2.36 -4.27 -2.89
C TYR A 150 0.88 -4.06 -3.17
N VAL A 151 0.33 -4.69 -4.20
CA VAL A 151 -1.12 -4.74 -4.42
C VAL A 151 -1.83 -5.40 -3.23
N ASN A 152 -1.35 -6.55 -2.75
CA ASN A 152 -1.92 -7.21 -1.57
C ASN A 152 -1.73 -6.36 -0.31
N MET A 153 -0.61 -5.67 -0.14
CA MET A 153 -0.42 -4.76 0.99
C MET A 153 -1.40 -3.58 0.96
N ILE A 154 -1.65 -2.99 -0.21
CA ILE A 154 -2.66 -1.92 -0.37
C ILE A 154 -4.04 -2.43 0.05
N LEU A 155 -4.46 -3.59 -0.48
CA LEU A 155 -5.73 -4.21 -0.12
C LEU A 155 -5.81 -4.51 1.38
N ALA A 156 -4.75 -5.04 1.97
CA ALA A 156 -4.71 -5.38 3.38
C ALA A 156 -4.94 -4.15 4.28
N PHE A 157 -4.17 -3.08 4.06
CA PHE A 157 -4.31 -1.87 4.86
C PHE A 157 -5.62 -1.11 4.57
N ASP A 158 -6.14 -1.18 3.34
CA ASP A 158 -7.45 -0.61 3.02
C ASP A 158 -8.56 -1.31 3.81
N TYR A 159 -8.63 -2.64 3.78
CA TYR A 159 -9.66 -3.39 4.51
C TYR A 159 -9.55 -3.21 6.03
N ASP A 160 -8.33 -3.22 6.57
CA ASP A 160 -8.09 -2.95 7.99
C ASP A 160 -8.55 -1.57 8.43
N SER A 161 -8.49 -0.59 7.53
CA SER A 161 -8.96 0.76 7.82
C SER A 161 -10.49 0.86 7.91
N TYR A 162 -11.23 -0.06 7.29
CA TYR A 162 -12.70 -0.08 7.29
C TYR A 162 -13.28 -1.05 8.32
N SER A 163 -12.56 -2.13 8.65
CA SER A 163 -12.97 -3.14 9.61
C SER A 163 -11.78 -3.67 10.38
N LEU A 164 -11.92 -3.85 11.69
CA LEU A 164 -10.85 -4.37 12.53
C LEU A 164 -10.41 -5.74 12.01
N ARG A 165 -9.14 -5.84 11.59
CA ARG A 165 -8.52 -7.04 10.97
C ARG A 165 -9.17 -7.49 9.66
N GLY A 166 -9.88 -6.60 8.96
CA GLY A 166 -10.47 -6.90 7.66
C GLY A 166 -9.44 -7.28 6.60
N GLY A 167 -8.18 -6.85 6.76
CA GLY A 167 -7.07 -7.06 5.84
C GLY A 167 -6.31 -8.38 5.99
N ASP A 168 -6.60 -9.18 7.03
CA ASP A 168 -5.86 -10.40 7.37
C ASP A 168 -5.65 -11.34 6.17
N LEU A 169 -6.68 -11.53 5.35
CA LEU A 169 -6.60 -12.34 4.13
C LEU A 169 -5.50 -11.86 3.18
N TYR A 170 -5.40 -10.55 2.96
CA TYR A 170 -4.44 -9.97 2.02
C TYR A 170 -3.03 -9.88 2.61
N PHE A 171 -2.90 -9.68 3.93
CA PHE A 171 -1.60 -9.87 4.58
C PHE A 171 -1.10 -11.31 4.44
N GLN A 172 -1.97 -12.31 4.60
CA GLN A 172 -1.61 -13.71 4.37
C GLN A 172 -1.20 -13.99 2.92
N LYS A 173 -1.90 -13.41 1.94
CA LYS A 173 -1.48 -13.48 0.53
C LYS A 173 -0.11 -12.83 0.30
N ALA A 174 0.14 -11.65 0.87
CA ALA A 174 1.44 -11.00 0.79
C ALA A 174 2.55 -11.84 1.44
N GLN A 175 2.28 -12.49 2.58
CA GLN A 175 3.22 -13.41 3.22
C GLN A 175 3.48 -14.66 2.38
N ASN A 176 2.46 -15.19 1.69
CA ASN A 176 2.64 -16.29 0.75
C ASN A 176 3.60 -15.88 -0.38
N ILE A 177 3.47 -14.67 -0.92
CA ILE A 177 4.39 -14.14 -1.92
C ILE A 177 5.81 -14.07 -1.37
N VAL A 178 6.00 -13.56 -0.15
CA VAL A 178 7.31 -13.53 0.54
C VAL A 178 7.92 -14.94 0.64
N ASN A 179 7.12 -15.92 1.05
CA ASN A 179 7.58 -17.30 1.25
C ASN A 179 7.96 -18.02 -0.06
N ASN A 180 7.33 -17.64 -1.18
CA ASN A 180 7.51 -18.26 -2.49
C ASN A 180 8.25 -17.37 -3.50
N ALA A 181 8.80 -16.25 -3.03
CA ALA A 181 9.49 -15.27 -3.86
C ALA A 181 10.70 -15.90 -4.56
N PRO A 182 11.00 -15.46 -5.80
CA PRO A 182 12.17 -15.96 -6.53
C PRO A 182 13.46 -15.66 -5.78
N ASP A 183 14.38 -16.62 -5.78
CA ASP A 183 15.75 -16.45 -5.31
C ASP A 183 16.70 -16.38 -6.50
N GLY A 184 17.72 -15.53 -6.41
CA GLY A 184 18.62 -15.29 -7.53
C GLY A 184 19.61 -14.17 -7.30
N ARG A 185 20.57 -14.04 -8.22
CA ARG A 185 21.64 -13.04 -8.12
C ARG A 185 21.06 -11.63 -8.01
N GLY A 186 21.36 -10.94 -6.91
CA GLY A 186 20.94 -9.57 -6.64
C GLY A 186 19.50 -9.41 -6.15
N ILE A 187 18.69 -10.47 -6.14
CA ILE A 187 17.34 -10.40 -5.58
C ILE A 187 17.45 -10.40 -4.05
N ALA A 188 16.91 -9.35 -3.43
CA ALA A 188 16.90 -9.16 -1.99
C ALA A 188 15.60 -8.48 -1.55
N GLY A 189 15.30 -8.52 -0.26
CA GLY A 189 14.15 -7.88 0.38
C GLY A 189 13.01 -8.83 0.72
N TRP A 190 13.17 -10.12 0.39
CA TRP A 190 12.20 -11.19 0.67
C TRP A 190 12.55 -11.99 1.92
N LYS A 191 13.75 -11.82 2.48
CA LYS A 191 14.23 -12.58 3.64
C LYS A 191 14.50 -11.65 4.83
N ALA A 192 14.38 -12.20 6.04
CA ALA A 192 14.60 -11.47 7.29
C ALA A 192 16.00 -10.83 7.40
N PHE A 193 17.00 -11.45 6.76
CA PHE A 193 18.39 -11.00 6.78
C PHE A 193 18.74 -10.00 5.66
N ASP A 194 17.80 -9.66 4.78
CA ASP A 194 17.99 -8.66 3.70
C ASP A 194 17.83 -7.22 4.21
N GLY A 195 18.25 -6.96 5.45
CA GLY A 195 18.09 -5.68 6.15
C GLY A 195 16.88 -5.61 7.07
N GLN A 196 16.77 -4.50 7.80
CA GLN A 196 15.73 -4.28 8.82
C GLN A 196 14.45 -3.62 8.26
N ARG A 197 14.47 -3.20 6.99
CA ARG A 197 13.35 -2.54 6.30
C ARG A 197 13.20 -3.11 4.91
N ASN A 198 12.29 -4.04 4.76
CA ASN A 198 12.06 -4.75 3.51
C ASN A 198 10.64 -5.35 3.48
N ARG A 199 10.31 -6.01 2.38
CA ARG A 199 9.00 -6.62 2.14
C ARG A 199 8.71 -7.73 3.15
N TYR A 200 9.73 -8.50 3.56
CA TYR A 200 9.58 -9.49 4.63
C TYR A 200 9.09 -8.86 5.94
N TRP A 201 9.80 -7.85 6.45
CA TRP A 201 9.48 -7.24 7.75
C TRP A 201 8.17 -6.48 7.75
N LEU A 202 7.80 -5.86 6.62
CA LEU A 202 6.56 -5.11 6.54
C LEU A 202 5.32 -6.00 6.75
N VAL A 203 5.25 -7.15 6.07
CA VAL A 203 4.11 -8.07 6.24
C VAL A 203 4.20 -8.85 7.55
N GLU A 204 5.41 -9.26 7.96
CA GLU A 204 5.61 -9.96 9.23
C GLU A 204 5.15 -9.10 10.41
N ASN A 205 5.43 -7.79 10.39
CA ASN A 205 5.03 -6.89 11.46
C ASN A 205 3.50 -6.75 11.58
N MET A 206 2.73 -7.01 10.53
CA MET A 206 1.26 -7.02 10.58
C MET A 206 0.70 -8.40 10.95
N LEU A 207 1.36 -9.50 10.61
CA LEU A 207 0.87 -10.85 10.93
C LEU A 207 1.32 -11.38 12.29
N ASN A 208 2.35 -10.80 12.89
CA ASN A 208 2.87 -11.30 14.16
C ASN A 208 1.87 -11.03 15.29
N SER A 209 1.46 -12.11 15.98
CA SER A 209 0.54 -12.06 17.13
C SER A 209 0.96 -11.11 18.26
N ARG A 210 2.25 -10.75 18.38
CA ARG A 210 2.74 -9.76 19.36
C ARG A 210 2.38 -8.32 18.98
N TYR A 211 2.12 -8.06 17.70
CA TYR A 211 1.92 -6.72 17.16
C TYR A 211 0.49 -6.48 16.70
N THR A 212 -0.47 -7.30 17.15
CA THR A 212 -1.88 -7.19 16.74
C THR A 212 -2.48 -5.82 17.00
N ILE A 213 -1.94 -5.09 17.99
CA ILE A 213 -2.33 -3.72 18.31
C ILE A 213 -2.19 -2.76 17.12
N MET A 214 -1.36 -3.07 16.12
CA MET A 214 -1.27 -2.27 14.91
C MET A 214 -2.54 -2.32 14.07
N HIS A 215 -3.32 -3.40 14.11
CA HIS A 215 -4.64 -3.43 13.46
C HIS A 215 -5.61 -2.46 14.15
N ASP A 216 -5.61 -2.41 15.49
CA ASP A 216 -6.40 -1.44 16.25
C ASP A 216 -5.98 0.00 15.93
N VAL A 217 -4.67 0.26 15.82
CA VAL A 217 -4.15 1.57 15.40
C VAL A 217 -4.70 1.99 14.04
N TYR A 218 -4.66 1.12 13.04
CA TYR A 218 -5.19 1.43 11.70
C TYR A 218 -6.71 1.65 11.75
N TYR A 219 -7.45 0.71 12.34
CA TYR A 219 -8.91 0.82 12.43
C TYR A 219 -9.35 2.09 13.18
N ASN A 220 -8.76 2.37 14.34
CA ASN A 220 -9.13 3.54 15.14
C ASN A 220 -8.74 4.85 14.45
N TYR A 221 -7.56 4.91 13.82
CA TYR A 221 -7.12 6.10 13.08
C TYR A 221 -8.12 6.46 11.98
N TYR A 222 -8.48 5.51 11.11
CA TYR A 222 -9.34 5.82 9.97
C TYR A 222 -10.83 5.83 10.34
N ARG A 223 -11.32 4.77 10.97
CA ARG A 223 -12.76 4.56 11.14
C ARG A 223 -13.35 5.31 12.33
N LEU A 224 -12.62 5.37 13.44
CA LEU A 224 -13.12 5.99 14.68
C LEU A 224 -12.65 7.43 14.86
N CYS A 225 -11.57 7.83 14.21
CA CYS A 225 -11.12 9.22 14.17
C CYS A 225 -11.48 9.90 12.84
N MET A 226 -10.79 9.59 11.73
CA MET A 226 -10.91 10.37 10.50
C MET A 226 -12.35 10.41 9.96
N ASP A 227 -13.01 9.26 9.87
CA ASP A 227 -14.40 9.15 9.41
C ASP A 227 -15.42 9.79 10.37
N LYS A 228 -15.03 10.07 11.61
CA LYS A 228 -15.87 10.71 12.64
C LYS A 228 -15.69 12.21 12.73
N LEU A 229 -14.66 12.78 12.09
CA LEU A 229 -14.39 14.22 12.14
C LEU A 229 -15.55 15.08 11.64
N TYR A 230 -16.31 14.60 10.66
CA TYR A 230 -17.48 15.33 10.15
C TYR A 230 -18.64 15.36 11.17
N GLU A 231 -18.86 14.25 11.87
CA GLU A 231 -19.98 14.09 12.81
C GLU A 231 -19.69 14.74 14.16
N ASP A 232 -18.51 14.47 14.72
CA ASP A 232 -18.07 14.98 16.02
C ASP A 232 -16.55 15.14 16.09
N GLU A 233 -16.08 16.38 15.87
CA GLU A 233 -14.66 16.71 15.93
C GLU A 233 -14.03 16.45 17.30
N ASN A 234 -14.78 16.60 18.41
CA ASN A 234 -14.22 16.42 19.75
C ASN A 234 -14.02 14.93 20.06
N ALA A 235 -15.01 14.10 19.76
CA ALA A 235 -14.91 12.65 19.91
C ALA A 235 -13.80 12.08 19.01
N ALA A 236 -13.73 12.51 17.75
CA ALA A 236 -12.67 12.10 16.82
C ALA A 236 -11.28 12.50 17.32
N ARG A 237 -11.10 13.72 17.87
CA ARG A 237 -9.82 14.15 18.46
C ARG A 237 -9.43 13.35 19.70
N ALA A 238 -10.39 13.04 20.58
CA ALA A 238 -10.15 12.17 21.72
C ALA A 238 -9.69 10.78 21.27
N GLU A 239 -10.29 10.24 20.22
CA GLU A 239 -9.88 8.95 19.66
C GLU A 239 -8.51 9.01 18.99
N MET A 240 -8.14 10.11 18.32
CA MET A 240 -6.77 10.28 17.83
C MET A 240 -5.75 10.26 18.97
N MET A 241 -6.07 10.88 20.11
CA MET A 241 -5.22 10.81 21.30
C MET A 241 -5.10 9.36 21.82
N ASN A 242 -6.18 8.58 21.77
CA ASN A 242 -6.13 7.14 22.09
C ASN A 242 -5.18 6.39 21.14
N VAL A 243 -5.26 6.64 19.83
CA VAL A 243 -4.34 6.07 18.83
C VAL A 243 -2.89 6.41 19.16
N LEU A 244 -2.58 7.66 19.54
CA LEU A 244 -1.23 8.04 19.95
C LEU A 244 -0.77 7.29 21.21
N ASN A 245 -1.66 7.03 22.17
CA ASN A 245 -1.32 6.23 23.36
C ASN A 245 -1.05 4.75 22.98
N LEU A 246 -1.86 4.16 22.08
CA LEU A 246 -1.63 2.80 21.59
C LEU A 246 -0.27 2.68 20.88
N LEU A 247 0.05 3.64 20.01
CA LEU A 247 1.35 3.72 19.34
C LEU A 247 2.50 3.88 20.34
N ASN A 248 2.34 4.72 21.37
CA ASN A 248 3.36 4.91 22.39
C ASN A 248 3.67 3.61 23.15
N ASN A 249 2.63 2.86 23.55
CA ASN A 249 2.79 1.58 24.21
C ASN A 249 3.48 0.57 23.28
N PHE A 250 3.00 0.48 22.02
CA PHE A 250 3.58 -0.42 21.03
C PHE A 250 5.07 -0.14 20.79
N ILE A 251 5.48 1.11 20.62
CA ILE A 251 6.87 1.51 20.37
C ILE A 251 7.75 1.26 21.60
N THR A 252 7.21 1.49 22.80
CA THR A 252 7.93 1.23 24.06
C THR A 252 8.25 -0.26 24.21
N ASP A 253 7.26 -1.12 23.93
CA ASP A 253 7.41 -2.57 24.06
C ASP A 253 8.16 -3.19 22.88
N ASN A 254 8.09 -2.56 21.71
CA ASN A 254 8.62 -3.08 20.43
C ASN A 254 9.42 -1.99 19.71
N PRO A 255 10.62 -1.63 20.19
CA PRO A 255 11.44 -0.59 19.57
C PRO A 255 11.90 -1.00 18.16
N ASN A 256 12.12 0.00 17.30
CA ASN A 256 12.70 -0.13 15.97
C ASN A 256 11.94 -1.02 14.98
N LYS A 257 10.63 -1.23 15.17
CA LYS A 257 9.79 -1.94 14.19
C LYS A 257 9.53 -1.07 12.96
N MET A 258 9.55 -1.72 11.79
CA MET A 258 9.36 -1.05 10.51
C MET A 258 7.96 -0.45 10.41
N ILE A 259 6.95 -1.17 10.92
CA ILE A 259 5.54 -0.77 10.82
C ILE A 259 5.25 0.58 11.48
N THR A 260 5.97 0.95 12.54
CA THR A 260 5.83 2.26 13.18
C THR A 260 6.13 3.39 12.21
N GLN A 261 7.27 3.31 11.51
CA GLN A 261 7.66 4.36 10.57
C GLN A 261 6.79 4.32 9.32
N PHE A 262 6.40 3.11 8.89
CA PHE A 262 5.46 2.94 7.79
C PHE A 262 4.12 3.64 8.08
N PHE A 263 3.59 3.52 9.30
CA PHE A 263 2.36 4.21 9.71
C PHE A 263 2.51 5.73 9.61
N PHE A 264 3.56 6.33 10.16
CA PHE A 264 3.70 7.80 10.17
C PHE A 264 3.96 8.43 8.79
N GLN A 265 4.35 7.64 7.78
CA GLN A 265 4.61 8.16 6.43
C GLN A 265 3.37 8.81 5.82
N GLY A 266 3.46 10.13 5.59
CA GLY A 266 2.37 10.93 5.00
C GLY A 266 1.33 11.45 6.00
N LYS A 267 1.43 11.14 7.30
CA LYS A 267 0.42 11.51 8.31
C LYS A 267 0.68 12.83 9.04
N SER A 268 1.91 13.36 8.99
CA SER A 268 2.27 14.51 9.84
C SER A 268 1.38 15.73 9.63
N THR A 269 0.96 16.00 8.38
CA THR A 269 0.04 17.09 8.07
C THR A 269 -1.36 16.86 8.62
N GLU A 270 -1.87 15.62 8.59
CA GLU A 270 -3.20 15.28 9.15
C GLU A 270 -3.19 15.47 10.66
N LEU A 271 -2.18 14.90 11.33
CA LEU A 271 -2.01 14.97 12.79
C LEU A 271 -1.91 16.43 13.26
N VAL A 272 -1.11 17.25 12.57
CA VAL A 272 -1.02 18.68 12.87
C VAL A 272 -2.38 19.37 12.72
N LYS A 273 -3.08 19.15 11.61
CA LYS A 273 -4.39 19.79 11.37
C LYS A 273 -5.43 19.39 12.40
N ILE A 274 -5.50 18.11 12.75
CA ILE A 274 -6.43 17.59 13.77
C ILE A 274 -6.17 18.28 15.11
N PHE A 275 -4.92 18.33 15.60
CA PHE A 275 -4.61 18.89 16.91
C PHE A 275 -4.51 20.42 16.95
N SER A 276 -4.35 21.09 15.81
CA SER A 276 -4.28 22.57 15.74
C SER A 276 -5.53 23.25 16.34
N LYS A 277 -6.70 22.61 16.23
CA LYS A 277 -7.99 23.07 16.78
C LYS A 277 -8.32 22.48 18.16
N ALA A 278 -7.43 21.68 18.74
CA ALA A 278 -7.66 21.08 20.05
C ALA A 278 -7.49 22.12 21.19
N PRO A 279 -8.08 21.87 22.37
CA PRO A 279 -7.77 22.63 23.58
C PRO A 279 -6.27 22.67 23.84
N GLN A 280 -5.78 23.76 24.44
CA GLN A 280 -4.34 24.00 24.58
C GLN A 280 -3.61 22.85 25.30
N GLN A 281 -4.24 22.25 26.30
CA GLN A 281 -3.70 21.11 27.03
C GLN A 281 -3.51 19.87 26.13
N ASP A 282 -4.52 19.53 25.34
CA ASP A 282 -4.48 18.37 24.44
C ASP A 282 -3.49 18.59 23.31
N LYS A 283 -3.41 19.81 22.78
CA LYS A 283 -2.45 20.20 21.77
C LYS A 283 -1.01 20.04 22.27
N ALA A 284 -0.71 20.53 23.48
CA ALA A 284 0.61 20.39 24.09
C ALA A 284 0.98 18.91 24.31
N ARG A 285 0.04 18.11 24.82
CA ARG A 285 0.23 16.66 25.01
C ARG A 285 0.48 15.94 23.68
N ALA A 286 -0.32 16.22 22.65
CA ALA A 286 -0.14 15.64 21.32
C ALA A 286 1.22 16.01 20.73
N SER A 287 1.62 17.28 20.84
CA SER A 287 2.92 17.76 20.37
C SER A 287 4.09 17.00 21.00
N GLU A 288 4.06 16.81 22.32
CA GLU A 288 5.11 16.06 23.04
C GLU A 288 5.15 14.58 22.64
N MET A 289 3.99 13.94 22.48
CA MET A 289 3.92 12.54 22.03
C MET A 289 4.43 12.41 20.61
N LEU A 290 3.92 13.20 19.66
CA LEU A 290 4.29 13.13 18.25
C LEU A 290 5.78 13.37 18.00
N GLN A 291 6.41 14.28 18.74
CA GLN A 291 7.86 14.49 18.68
C GLN A 291 8.68 13.23 19.06
N ARG A 292 8.15 12.39 19.96
CA ARG A 292 8.78 11.12 20.36
C ARG A 292 8.46 9.99 19.40
N LEU A 293 7.21 9.90 18.95
CA LEU A 293 6.72 8.78 18.13
C LEU A 293 7.15 8.89 16.66
N ASP A 294 7.22 10.12 16.12
CA ASP A 294 7.56 10.42 14.73
C ASP A 294 8.71 11.43 14.64
N ILE A 295 9.90 10.92 14.98
CA ILE A 295 11.14 11.68 15.10
C ILE A 295 11.46 12.46 13.82
N THR A 296 11.18 11.89 12.65
CA THR A 296 11.46 12.52 11.35
C THR A 296 10.65 13.81 11.15
N ASN A 297 9.48 13.94 11.77
CA ASN A 297 8.63 15.13 11.70
C ASN A 297 8.60 15.92 13.03
N ALA A 298 9.46 15.62 14.01
CA ALA A 298 9.44 16.24 15.33
C ALA A 298 9.48 17.77 15.30
N ALA A 299 10.35 18.35 14.47
CA ALA A 299 10.44 19.80 14.30
C ALA A 299 9.11 20.42 13.82
N LYS A 300 8.45 19.76 12.87
CA LYS A 300 7.15 20.19 12.35
C LYS A 300 6.07 20.21 13.43
N TYR A 301 5.97 19.16 14.24
CA TYR A 301 5.00 19.13 15.35
C TYR A 301 5.30 20.21 16.38
N LYS A 302 6.57 20.42 16.73
CA LYS A 302 6.98 21.46 17.68
C LYS A 302 6.61 22.86 17.20
N ASP A 303 6.76 23.12 15.91
CA ASP A 303 6.54 24.45 15.35
C ASP A 303 5.07 24.74 15.08
N GLU A 304 4.30 23.75 14.63
CA GLU A 304 2.89 23.92 14.23
C GLU A 304 1.88 23.64 15.35
N LEU A 305 2.26 22.89 16.40
CA LEU A 305 1.42 22.58 17.56
C LEU A 305 1.90 23.30 18.83
N LYS A 306 1.93 24.64 18.78
CA LYS A 306 2.21 25.51 19.92
C LYS A 306 0.97 25.82 20.74
#